data_AF-A0A852D8A2-F1
#
_entry.id   AF-A0A852D8A2-F1
#
_cell.length_a   1.000
_cell.length_b   1.000
_cell.length_c   1.000
_cell.angle_alpha   90.00
_cell.angle_beta   90.00
_cell.angle_gamma   90.00
#
_symmetry.space_group_name_H-M   'P 1'
#
loop_
_entity.id
_entity.type
_entity.pdbx_description
1 polymer ?
#
loop_
_entity_poly.entity_id
_entity_poly.type
_entity_poly.pdbx_seq_one_letter_code
_entity_poly.pdbx_strand_id
1 'polypeptide(L)'
;VYKILVKRSPEESWVVFRRYTDFSRLNDKLKDMFPGFRLALPPKRWFKDNYNPDFLEDRQLGLQAFLQNLVAHKDIANCLAVREFLCLDDPPGPFDSLEESRAFCETLEETNYRLQKELLEKQREVESLKKLLTEKQLHIDAVERRIRDLSLGKMTRQMSGEESECSGEVESSAVEADQGTLGEDSCSDKENHEPCWSGSLAGNSVPEIEVAEVAYTTDEE
;
A
#
# COMPACT_ATOMS: atom_id res chain seq x y z
N VAL A 1 -23.42 -3.35 7.85
CA VAL A 1 -22.39 -4.28 8.39
C VAL A 1 -22.95 -5.70 8.27
N TYR A 2 -22.15 -6.71 7.98
CA TYR A 2 -22.60 -8.10 7.84
C TYR A 2 -22.27 -8.89 9.11
N LYS A 3 -23.22 -9.69 9.59
CA LYS A 3 -23.03 -10.60 10.73
C LYS A 3 -22.63 -11.97 10.19
N ILE A 4 -21.48 -12.48 10.59
CA ILE A 4 -20.93 -13.74 10.11
C ILE A 4 -20.88 -14.70 11.29
N LEU A 5 -21.59 -15.81 11.20
CA LEU A 5 -21.49 -16.94 12.12
C LEU A 5 -20.37 -17.86 11.63
N VAL A 6 -19.35 -18.03 12.46
CA VAL A 6 -18.23 -18.93 12.21
C VAL A 6 -18.43 -20.17 13.09
N LYS A 7 -18.52 -21.36 12.48
CA LYS A 7 -18.62 -22.63 13.20
C LYS A 7 -17.33 -23.42 13.00
N ARG A 8 -16.57 -23.62 14.07
CA ARG A 8 -15.34 -24.44 14.05
C ARG A 8 -15.65 -25.91 14.32
N SER A 9 -16.56 -26.17 15.25
CA SER A 9 -17.14 -27.47 15.58
C SER A 9 -18.62 -27.32 15.93
N PRO A 10 -19.39 -28.41 16.11
CA PRO A 10 -20.79 -28.31 16.52
C PRO A 10 -21.00 -27.56 17.85
N GLU A 11 -20.00 -27.58 18.74
CA GLU A 11 -20.05 -26.96 20.06
C GLU A 11 -19.35 -25.58 20.11
N GLU A 12 -18.49 -25.26 19.13
CA GLU A 12 -17.69 -24.04 19.08
C GLU A 12 -18.09 -23.17 17.89
N SER A 13 -18.79 -22.07 18.18
CA SER A 13 -19.14 -21.05 17.19
C SER A 13 -19.13 -19.66 17.81
N TRP A 14 -18.88 -18.66 16.98
CA TRP A 14 -18.91 -17.25 17.37
C TRP A 14 -19.38 -16.39 16.21
N VAL A 15 -19.64 -15.13 16.53
CA VAL A 15 -20.10 -14.14 15.55
C VAL A 15 -19.02 -13.07 15.39
N VAL A 16 -18.72 -12.73 14.13
CA VAL A 16 -17.93 -11.54 13.80
C VAL A 16 -18.76 -10.60 12.93
N PHE A 17 -18.49 -9.31 13.03
CA PHE A 17 -19.13 -8.31 12.18
C PHE A 17 -18.11 -7.69 11.23
N ARG A 18 -18.43 -7.69 9.93
CA ARG A 18 -17.52 -7.21 8.88
C ARG A 18 -18.26 -6.33 7.88
N ARG A 19 -17.63 -5.26 7.41
CA ARG A 19 -18.14 -4.41 6.33
C ARG A 19 -17.73 -4.96 4.98
N TYR A 20 -18.47 -4.60 3.94
CA TYR A 20 -18.09 -4.92 2.55
C TYR A 20 -16.64 -4.50 2.23
N THR A 21 -16.20 -3.36 2.74
CA THR A 21 -14.82 -2.88 2.56
C THR A 21 -13.78 -3.81 3.16
N ASP A 22 -14.11 -4.51 4.25
CA ASP A 22 -13.20 -5.44 4.90
C ASP A 22 -13.04 -6.70 4.04
N PHE A 23 -14.14 -7.19 3.44
CA PHE A 23 -14.09 -8.25 2.42
C PHE A 23 -13.24 -7.84 1.20
N SER A 24 -13.41 -6.60 0.70
CA SER A 24 -12.60 -6.08 -0.40
C SER A 24 -11.11 -6.10 -0.06
N ARG A 25 -10.73 -5.64 1.14
CA ARG A 25 -9.34 -5.62 1.60
C ARG A 25 -8.76 -7.02 1.76
N LEU A 26 -9.53 -7.95 2.33
CA LEU A 26 -9.12 -9.35 2.41
C LEU A 26 -8.88 -9.93 1.01
N ASN A 27 -9.80 -9.71 0.07
CA ASN A 27 -9.65 -10.20 -1.30
C ASN A 27 -8.41 -9.62 -2.01
N ASP A 28 -8.12 -8.32 -1.80
CA ASP A 28 -6.93 -7.70 -2.38
C ASP A 28 -5.64 -8.28 -1.78
N LYS A 29 -5.57 -8.46 -0.45
CA LYS A 29 -4.44 -9.18 0.20
C LYS A 29 -4.26 -10.60 -0.35
N LEU A 30 -5.36 -11.33 -0.56
CA LEU A 30 -5.31 -12.70 -1.07
C LEU A 30 -4.82 -12.77 -2.52
N LYS A 31 -5.14 -11.79 -3.36
CA LYS A 31 -4.60 -11.72 -4.73
C LYS A 31 -3.08 -11.54 -4.73
N ASP A 32 -2.56 -10.74 -3.81
CA ASP A 32 -1.13 -10.50 -3.69
C ASP A 32 -0.39 -11.75 -3.17
N MET A 33 -0.97 -12.43 -2.17
CA MET A 33 -0.39 -13.64 -1.58
C MET A 33 -0.54 -14.87 -2.49
N PHE A 34 -1.65 -14.97 -3.22
CA PHE A 34 -2.03 -16.14 -4.02
C PHE A 34 -2.45 -15.70 -5.44
N PRO A 35 -1.52 -15.28 -6.31
CA PRO A 35 -1.85 -14.70 -7.62
C PRO A 35 -2.59 -15.66 -8.58
N GLY A 36 -2.46 -16.98 -8.36
CA GLY A 36 -3.21 -18.01 -9.09
C GLY A 36 -4.64 -18.25 -8.58
N PHE A 37 -5.00 -17.69 -7.43
CA PHE A 37 -6.30 -17.83 -6.82
C PHE A 37 -7.11 -16.54 -6.97
N ARG A 38 -8.30 -16.66 -7.58
CA ARG A 38 -9.17 -15.51 -7.85
C ARG A 38 -10.52 -15.74 -7.21
N LEU A 39 -10.82 -14.98 -6.18
CA LEU A 39 -12.16 -14.91 -5.61
C LEU A 39 -12.95 -13.78 -6.26
N ALA A 40 -14.19 -14.09 -6.62
CA ALA A 40 -15.17 -13.09 -7.04
C ALA A 40 -15.80 -12.46 -5.80
N LEU A 41 -15.84 -11.13 -5.78
CA LEU A 41 -16.68 -10.38 -4.84
C LEU A 41 -17.88 -9.79 -5.59
N PRO A 42 -19.05 -9.66 -4.94
CA PRO A 42 -20.15 -8.93 -5.51
C PRO A 42 -19.73 -7.48 -5.80
N PRO A 43 -20.25 -6.86 -6.86
CA PRO A 43 -19.77 -5.58 -7.36
C PRO A 43 -19.93 -4.43 -6.34
N LYS A 44 -18.99 -3.48 -6.38
CA LYS A 44 -19.13 -2.19 -5.71
C LYS A 44 -20.27 -1.41 -6.37
N ARG A 45 -21.13 -0.79 -5.56
CA ARG A 45 -22.27 0.01 -6.05
C ARG A 45 -21.92 1.48 -5.92
N TRP A 46 -21.62 2.11 -7.05
CA TRP A 46 -21.08 3.47 -7.11
C TRP A 46 -22.14 4.54 -7.41
N PHE A 47 -23.26 4.18 -8.06
CA PHE A 47 -24.21 5.14 -8.64
C PHE A 47 -25.69 4.84 -8.34
N LYS A 48 -25.99 4.02 -7.32
CA LYS A 48 -27.36 3.64 -6.93
C LYS A 48 -27.48 3.57 -5.41
N ASP A 49 -28.72 3.63 -4.91
CA ASP A 49 -29.02 3.47 -3.49
C ASP A 49 -28.44 2.15 -2.94
N ASN A 50 -27.62 2.25 -1.89
CA ASN A 50 -26.94 1.13 -1.25
C ASN A 50 -27.84 0.31 -0.33
N TYR A 51 -29.02 0.83 0.02
CA TYR A 51 -29.97 0.20 0.96
C TYR A 51 -31.16 -0.46 0.26
N ASN A 52 -31.13 -0.58 -1.07
CA ASN A 52 -32.12 -1.34 -1.80
C ASN A 52 -32.06 -2.83 -1.37
N PRO A 53 -33.20 -3.45 -0.99
CA PRO A 53 -33.23 -4.78 -0.38
C PRO A 53 -32.72 -5.88 -1.33
N ASP A 54 -33.19 -5.92 -2.58
CA ASP A 54 -32.75 -6.91 -3.58
C ASP A 54 -31.23 -6.90 -3.75
N PHE A 55 -30.65 -5.70 -3.72
CA PHE A 55 -29.21 -5.54 -3.81
C PHE A 55 -28.44 -6.02 -2.58
N LEU A 56 -28.99 -5.77 -1.39
CA LEU A 56 -28.39 -6.25 -0.15
C LEU A 56 -28.42 -7.77 -0.10
N GLU A 57 -29.51 -8.39 -0.54
CA GLU A 57 -29.66 -9.85 -0.65
C GLU A 57 -28.66 -10.43 -1.66
N ASP A 58 -28.61 -9.91 -2.90
CA ASP A 58 -27.63 -10.33 -3.92
C ASP A 58 -26.19 -10.22 -3.41
N ARG A 59 -25.90 -9.11 -2.71
CA ARG A 59 -24.58 -8.89 -2.13
C ARG A 59 -24.31 -9.88 -1.01
N GLN A 60 -25.26 -10.17 -0.13
CA GLN A 60 -25.11 -11.16 0.93
C GLN A 60 -24.82 -12.55 0.35
N LEU A 61 -25.55 -12.98 -0.68
CA LEU A 61 -25.29 -14.23 -1.39
C LEU A 61 -23.88 -14.27 -2.00
N GLY A 62 -23.46 -13.18 -2.63
CA GLY A 62 -22.09 -13.07 -3.16
C GLY A 62 -21.01 -13.13 -2.09
N LEU A 63 -21.24 -12.52 -0.92
CA LEU A 63 -20.31 -12.57 0.21
C LEU A 63 -20.28 -13.97 0.87
N GLN A 64 -21.43 -14.63 0.96
CA GLN A 64 -21.54 -16.01 1.43
C GLN A 64 -20.74 -16.96 0.52
N ALA A 65 -20.93 -16.85 -0.80
CA ALA A 65 -20.18 -17.64 -1.78
C ALA A 65 -18.66 -17.35 -1.71
N PHE A 66 -18.28 -16.09 -1.49
CA PHE A 66 -16.89 -15.71 -1.26
C PHE A 66 -16.30 -16.45 -0.05
N LEU A 67 -16.99 -16.48 1.09
CA LEU A 67 -16.52 -17.16 2.31
C LEU A 67 -16.46 -18.68 2.13
N GLN A 68 -17.43 -19.28 1.47
CA GLN A 68 -17.42 -20.72 1.18
C GLN A 68 -16.22 -21.12 0.33
N ASN A 69 -15.94 -20.37 -0.74
CA ASN A 69 -14.76 -20.61 -1.57
C ASN A 69 -13.45 -20.34 -0.81
N LEU A 70 -13.45 -19.35 0.08
CA LEU A 70 -12.29 -19.02 0.92
C LEU A 70 -11.88 -20.20 1.80
N VAL A 71 -12.85 -20.82 2.49
CA VAL A 71 -12.57 -21.94 3.42
C VAL A 71 -12.42 -23.29 2.74
N ALA A 72 -12.85 -23.43 1.48
CA ALA A 72 -12.68 -24.65 0.71
C ALA A 72 -11.20 -24.99 0.41
N HIS A 73 -10.32 -23.98 0.47
CA HIS A 73 -8.89 -24.16 0.22
C HIS A 73 -8.08 -24.06 1.52
N LYS A 74 -7.45 -25.18 1.92
CA LYS A 74 -6.72 -25.26 3.21
C LYS A 74 -5.64 -24.21 3.38
N ASP A 75 -4.82 -23.97 2.36
CA ASP A 75 -3.70 -23.02 2.47
C ASP A 75 -4.19 -21.58 2.64
N ILE A 76 -5.31 -21.25 1.99
CA ILE A 76 -5.95 -19.94 2.09
C ILE A 76 -6.68 -19.79 3.42
N ALA A 77 -7.45 -20.80 3.82
CA ALA A 77 -8.20 -20.82 5.08
C ALA A 77 -7.27 -20.66 6.30
N ASN A 78 -6.07 -21.24 6.25
CA ASN A 78 -5.09 -21.17 7.33
C ASN A 78 -4.13 -19.98 7.21
N CYS A 79 -4.25 -19.14 6.19
CA CYS A 79 -3.37 -17.98 6.05
C CYS A 79 -3.72 -16.93 7.12
N LEU A 80 -2.72 -16.15 7.53
CA LEU A 80 -2.86 -15.19 8.63
C LEU A 80 -4.03 -14.21 8.40
N ALA A 81 -4.15 -13.67 7.18
CA ALA A 81 -5.18 -12.71 6.85
C ALA A 81 -6.61 -13.26 7.02
N VAL A 82 -6.83 -14.56 6.73
CA VAL A 82 -8.14 -15.20 6.89
C VAL A 82 -8.41 -15.53 8.35
N ARG A 83 -7.40 -16.02 9.08
CA ARG A 83 -7.50 -16.29 10.52
C ARG A 83 -7.84 -15.04 11.32
N GLU A 84 -7.19 -13.92 11.01
CA GLU A 84 -7.51 -12.60 11.59
C GLU A 84 -8.92 -12.15 11.19
N PHE A 85 -9.27 -12.26 9.91
CA PHE A 85 -10.59 -11.81 9.43
C PHE A 85 -11.75 -12.55 10.09
N LEU A 86 -11.60 -13.85 10.37
CA LEU A 86 -12.62 -14.70 10.98
C LEU A 86 -12.45 -14.88 12.50
N CYS A 87 -11.40 -14.32 13.10
CA CYS A 87 -11.03 -14.52 14.52
C CYS A 87 -10.87 -16.01 14.89
N LEU A 88 -10.16 -16.80 14.06
CA LEU A 88 -9.99 -18.24 14.28
C LEU A 88 -9.08 -18.59 15.48
N ASP A 89 -8.24 -17.65 15.92
CA ASP A 89 -7.22 -17.88 16.96
C ASP A 89 -7.64 -17.36 18.34
N ASP A 90 -8.42 -16.27 18.35
CA ASP A 90 -8.94 -15.62 19.54
C ASP A 90 -10.41 -15.22 19.27
N PRO A 91 -11.34 -16.21 19.31
CA PRO A 91 -12.73 -15.98 18.95
C PRO A 91 -13.44 -15.13 20.02
N PRO A 92 -14.22 -14.10 19.63
CA PRO A 92 -14.92 -13.26 20.59
C PRO A 92 -15.97 -14.05 21.36
N GLY A 93 -16.15 -13.69 22.63
CA GLY A 93 -17.27 -14.15 23.43
C GLY A 93 -18.61 -13.68 22.86
N PRO A 94 -19.74 -14.30 23.27
CA PRO A 94 -21.08 -13.96 22.77
C PRO A 94 -21.45 -12.47 22.89
N PHE A 95 -20.88 -11.77 23.89
CA PHE A 95 -21.14 -10.36 24.17
C PHE A 95 -20.05 -9.41 23.64
N ASP A 96 -18.87 -9.93 23.27
CA ASP A 96 -17.71 -9.12 22.89
C ASP A 96 -17.60 -8.91 21.37
N SER A 97 -18.38 -9.65 20.58
CA SER A 97 -18.36 -9.60 19.11
C SER A 97 -18.55 -8.19 18.53
N LEU A 98 -19.35 -7.34 19.18
CA LEU A 98 -19.55 -5.97 18.74
C LEU A 98 -18.34 -5.07 19.05
N GLU A 99 -17.72 -5.26 20.21
CA GLU A 99 -16.52 -4.53 20.62
C GLU A 99 -15.32 -4.91 19.74
N GLU A 100 -15.12 -6.20 19.49
CA GLU A 100 -14.12 -6.71 18.51
C GLU A 100 -14.31 -6.03 17.16
N SER A 101 -15.55 -5.99 16.66
CA SER A 101 -15.81 -5.44 15.34
C SER A 101 -15.55 -3.94 15.25
N ARG A 102 -15.77 -3.20 16.34
CA ARG A 102 -15.44 -1.77 16.44
C ARG A 102 -13.93 -1.60 16.40
N ALA A 103 -13.19 -2.31 17.25
CA ALA A 103 -11.73 -2.25 17.29
C ALA A 103 -11.10 -2.62 15.93
N PHE A 104 -11.61 -3.67 15.26
CA PHE A 104 -11.17 -4.07 13.93
C PHE A 104 -11.47 -3.01 12.87
N CYS A 105 -12.66 -2.42 12.89
CA CYS A 105 -13.04 -1.37 11.94
C CYS A 105 -12.28 -0.05 12.16
N GLU A 106 -12.07 0.35 13.42
CA GLU A 106 -11.40 1.59 13.83
C GLU A 106 -9.93 1.60 13.43
N THR A 107 -9.17 0.56 13.79
CA THR A 107 -7.75 0.43 13.37
C THR A 107 -7.58 0.47 11.84
N LEU A 108 -8.56 -0.09 11.12
CA LEU A 108 -8.62 -0.08 9.66
C LEU A 108 -8.95 1.31 9.08
N GLU A 109 -9.71 2.14 9.78
CA GLU A 109 -9.99 3.53 9.42
C GLU A 109 -8.79 4.43 9.71
N GLU A 110 -8.17 4.27 10.86
CA GLU A 110 -6.93 4.95 11.23
C GLU A 110 -5.81 4.67 10.22
N THR A 111 -5.64 3.41 9.83
CA THR A 111 -4.67 3.01 8.81
C THR A 111 -5.00 3.64 7.46
N ASN A 112 -6.28 3.70 7.08
CA ASN A 112 -6.68 4.33 5.82
C ASN A 112 -6.38 5.83 5.82
N TYR A 113 -6.70 6.52 6.92
CA TYR A 113 -6.42 7.93 7.11
C TYR A 113 -4.91 8.22 7.03
N ARG A 114 -4.09 7.40 7.71
CA ARG A 114 -2.63 7.50 7.64
C ARG A 114 -2.11 7.37 6.21
N LEU A 115 -2.58 6.37 5.48
CA LEU A 115 -2.17 6.15 4.08
C LEU A 115 -2.61 7.29 3.16
N GLN A 116 -3.82 7.84 3.34
CA GLN A 116 -4.29 9.00 2.57
C GLN A 116 -3.42 10.24 2.82
N LYS A 117 -3.02 10.46 4.08
CA LYS A 117 -2.11 11.55 4.44
C LYS A 117 -0.74 11.37 3.79
N GLU A 118 -0.18 10.17 3.86
CA GLU A 118 1.12 9.84 3.23
C GLU A 118 1.06 10.01 1.70
N LEU A 119 -0.01 9.55 1.06
CA LEU A 119 -0.24 9.75 -0.38
C LEU A 119 -0.25 11.25 -0.74
N LEU A 120 -0.92 12.08 0.03
CA LEU A 120 -1.00 13.52 -0.19
C LEU A 120 0.37 14.19 -0.03
N GLU A 121 1.14 13.80 0.98
CA GLU A 121 2.51 14.29 1.20
C GLU A 121 3.43 13.89 0.05
N LYS A 122 3.37 12.64 -0.40
CA LYS A 122 4.14 12.15 -1.55
C LYS A 122 3.74 12.85 -2.84
N GLN A 123 2.45 13.14 -3.03
CA GLN A 123 1.98 13.90 -4.18
C GLN A 123 2.57 15.33 -4.21
N ARG A 124 2.63 16.02 -3.06
CA ARG A 124 3.28 17.33 -2.94
C ARG A 124 4.77 17.28 -3.22
N GLU A 125 5.46 16.25 -2.74
CA GLU A 125 6.88 16.02 -2.99
C GLU A 125 7.13 15.83 -4.50
N VAL A 126 6.32 15.01 -5.16
CA VAL A 126 6.38 14.80 -6.62
C VAL A 126 6.17 16.10 -7.40
N GLU A 127 5.21 16.94 -7.00
CA GLU A 127 4.97 18.23 -7.63
C GLU A 127 6.15 19.20 -7.47
N SER A 128 6.74 19.26 -6.28
CA SER A 128 7.94 20.05 -6.00
C SER A 128 9.13 19.59 -6.86
N LEU A 129 9.37 18.28 -6.93
CA LEU A 129 10.43 17.70 -7.75
C LEU A 129 10.22 17.97 -9.24
N LYS A 130 8.98 17.86 -9.74
CA LYS A 130 8.66 18.22 -11.13
C LYS A 130 8.97 19.69 -11.42
N LYS A 131 8.62 20.60 -10.51
CA LYS A 131 8.94 22.02 -10.65
C LYS A 131 10.45 22.24 -10.70
N LEU A 132 11.20 21.67 -9.75
CA LEU A 132 12.65 21.79 -9.73
C LEU A 132 13.30 21.21 -10.99
N LEU A 133 12.79 20.08 -11.49
CA LEU A 133 13.25 19.47 -12.74
C LEU A 133 13.05 20.42 -13.93
N THR A 134 11.89 21.07 -14.02
CA THR A 134 11.64 22.06 -15.09
C THR A 134 12.58 23.27 -15.01
N GLU A 135 12.87 23.77 -13.81
CA GLU A 135 13.81 24.87 -13.61
C GLU A 135 15.24 24.48 -14.03
N LYS A 136 15.67 23.26 -13.67
CA LYS A 136 16.99 22.75 -14.07
C LYS A 136 17.08 22.52 -15.57
N GLN A 137 16.01 22.03 -16.20
CA GLN A 137 15.97 21.87 -17.66
C GLN A 137 16.13 23.22 -18.36
N LEU A 138 15.43 24.27 -17.92
CA LEU A 138 15.57 25.62 -18.47
C LEU A 138 16.99 26.18 -18.30
N HIS A 139 17.64 25.88 -17.17
CA HIS A 139 19.02 26.28 -16.93
C HIS A 139 20.00 25.57 -17.86
N ILE A 140 19.84 24.25 -18.05
CA ILE A 140 20.62 23.47 -19.01
C ILE A 140 20.46 24.06 -20.41
N ASP A 141 19.23 24.28 -20.87
CA ASP A 141 18.96 24.84 -22.20
C ASP A 141 19.58 26.25 -22.38
N ALA A 142 19.64 27.05 -21.31
CA ALA A 142 20.29 28.36 -21.33
C ALA A 142 21.82 28.26 -21.41
N VAL A 143 22.42 27.35 -20.65
CA VAL A 143 23.87 27.09 -20.69
C VAL A 143 24.27 26.53 -22.06
N GLU A 144 23.52 25.57 -22.59
CA GLU A 144 23.75 25.02 -23.92
C GLU A 144 23.67 26.08 -25.02
N ARG A 145 22.69 26.99 -24.95
CA ARG A 145 22.60 28.13 -25.88
C ARG A 145 23.84 29.01 -25.80
N ARG A 146 24.28 29.40 -24.59
CA ARG A 146 25.49 30.21 -24.41
C ARG A 146 26.75 29.51 -24.94
N ILE A 147 26.88 28.20 -24.72
CA ILE A 147 28.00 27.42 -25.25
C ILE A 147 27.99 27.45 -26.78
N ARG A 148 26.83 27.19 -27.41
CA ARG A 148 26.68 27.26 -28.87
C ARG A 148 27.04 28.64 -29.43
N ASP A 149 26.57 29.71 -28.80
CA ASP A 149 26.84 31.09 -29.23
C ASP A 149 28.33 31.44 -29.14
N LEU A 150 29.00 31.04 -28.04
CA LEU A 150 30.44 31.24 -27.86
C LEU A 150 31.26 30.42 -28.87
N SER A 151 30.86 29.18 -29.17
CA SER A 151 31.51 28.35 -30.20
C SER A 151 31.42 28.96 -31.60
N LEU A 152 30.25 29.51 -31.97
CA LEU A 152 30.07 30.22 -33.24
C LEU A 152 30.88 31.52 -33.29
N GLY A 153 30.88 32.31 -32.21
CA GLY A 153 31.66 33.55 -32.13
C GLY A 153 33.18 33.33 -32.21
N LYS A 154 33.68 32.19 -31.71
CA LYS A 154 35.09 31.79 -31.82
C LYS A 154 35.48 31.41 -33.26
N MET A 155 34.56 30.77 -33.99
CA MET A 155 34.74 30.42 -35.40
C MET A 155 34.79 31.65 -36.31
N THR A 156 33.97 32.67 -36.04
CA THR A 156 33.96 33.92 -36.82
C THR A 156 35.24 34.75 -36.63
N ARG A 157 35.83 34.75 -35.42
CA ARG A 157 37.10 35.44 -35.12
C ARG A 157 38.34 34.75 -35.72
N GLN A 158 38.30 33.44 -35.97
CA GLN A 158 39.40 32.73 -36.66
C GLN A 158 39.43 32.94 -38.18
N MET A 159 38.36 33.45 -38.79
CA MET A 159 38.29 33.73 -40.24
C MET A 159 38.64 35.18 -40.61
N SER A 160 38.72 36.07 -39.63
CA SER A 160 39.25 37.43 -39.77
C SER A 160 40.64 37.47 -39.11
N GLY A 161 41.67 37.12 -39.86
CA GLY A 161 43.03 37.06 -39.35
C GLY A 161 43.48 38.40 -38.76
N GLU A 162 44.13 38.33 -37.61
CA GLU A 162 45.33 39.12 -37.29
C GLU A 162 46.07 38.36 -36.19
N GLU A 163 47.28 37.93 -36.55
CA GLU A 163 48.25 37.36 -35.63
C GLU A 163 48.60 38.44 -34.61
N SER A 164 48.30 38.21 -33.34
CA SER A 164 48.83 39.04 -32.26
C SER A 164 49.48 38.11 -31.25
N GLU A 165 50.77 37.89 -31.46
CA GLU A 165 51.68 37.48 -30.39
C GLU A 165 51.57 38.49 -29.25
N CYS A 166 51.18 38.04 -28.07
CA CYS A 166 51.52 38.75 -26.84
C CYS A 166 52.07 37.74 -25.85
N SER A 167 53.36 37.93 -25.63
CA SER A 167 54.27 37.22 -24.76
C SER A 167 54.03 37.61 -23.29
N GLY A 168 54.07 36.62 -22.40
CA GLY A 168 54.27 36.81 -20.95
C GLY A 168 53.06 37.38 -20.19
N GLU A 169 52.77 37.02 -18.94
CA GLU A 169 53.55 36.30 -17.95
C GLU A 169 52.62 35.52 -17.02
N VAL A 170 53.18 34.47 -16.44
CA VAL A 170 52.56 33.59 -15.47
C VAL A 170 52.77 34.22 -14.10
N GLU A 171 51.71 34.68 -13.43
CA GLU A 171 51.77 34.91 -11.99
C GLU A 171 50.90 33.86 -11.29
N SER A 172 51.58 32.80 -10.86
CA SER A 172 51.06 31.86 -9.87
C SER A 172 51.07 32.56 -8.52
N SER A 173 49.89 32.71 -7.90
CA SER A 173 49.82 32.94 -6.46
C SER A 173 49.13 31.75 -5.80
N ALA A 174 49.92 31.12 -4.94
CA ALA A 174 49.56 30.09 -3.99
C ALA A 174 48.85 30.71 -2.79
N VAL A 175 47.85 30.01 -2.23
CA VAL A 175 47.55 30.04 -0.80
C VAL A 175 47.14 28.64 -0.32
N GLU A 176 47.44 28.43 0.94
CA GLU A 176 47.70 27.20 1.66
C GLU A 176 46.51 26.25 1.89
N ALA A 177 46.89 25.03 2.23
CA ALA A 177 46.06 23.93 2.71
C ALA A 177 45.27 24.25 3.99
N ASP A 178 44.15 23.54 4.18
CA ASP A 178 43.84 22.99 5.51
C ASP A 178 43.27 21.57 5.38
N GLN A 179 43.72 20.71 6.29
CA GLN A 179 43.40 19.30 6.39
C GLN A 179 42.11 19.12 7.20
N GLY A 180 41.25 18.21 6.74
CA GLY A 180 40.05 17.81 7.47
C GLY A 180 39.64 16.37 7.15
N THR A 181 40.50 15.44 7.57
CA THR A 181 40.21 14.07 8.05
C THR A 181 39.07 13.25 7.42
N LEU A 182 39.51 12.20 6.71
CA LEU A 182 38.99 10.82 6.61
C LEU A 182 37.70 10.46 7.37
N GLY A 183 36.83 9.75 6.65
CA GLY A 183 35.74 8.96 7.20
C GLY A 183 34.90 8.28 6.12
N GLU A 184 35.51 7.48 5.25
CA GLU A 184 34.80 6.40 4.55
C GLU A 184 34.89 5.16 5.43
N ASP A 185 33.75 4.63 5.88
CA ASP A 185 33.59 3.20 6.12
C ASP A 185 32.16 2.83 5.74
N SER A 186 32.07 2.09 4.64
CA SER A 186 30.91 1.25 4.33
C SER A 186 30.94 0.02 5.23
N CYS A 187 29.83 -0.32 5.87
CA CYS A 187 29.38 -1.71 5.89
C CYS A 187 27.88 -1.81 6.17
N SER A 188 27.21 -2.48 5.26
CA SER A 188 25.85 -2.94 5.35
C SER A 188 25.81 -4.27 6.10
N ASP A 189 25.16 -4.32 7.26
CA ASP A 189 24.74 -5.57 7.88
C ASP A 189 23.21 -5.68 7.81
N LYS A 190 22.77 -6.54 6.90
CA LYS A 190 21.42 -7.11 6.86
C LYS A 190 21.42 -8.34 7.75
N GLU A 191 20.84 -8.25 8.94
CA GLU A 191 20.45 -9.43 9.71
C GLU A 191 19.00 -9.79 9.37
N ASN A 192 18.85 -10.75 8.46
CA ASN A 192 17.63 -11.52 8.29
C ASN A 192 17.56 -12.56 9.42
N HIS A 193 16.79 -12.26 10.47
CA HIS A 193 16.36 -13.28 11.42
C HIS A 193 15.02 -13.86 10.95
N GLU A 194 15.10 -14.97 10.22
CA GLU A 194 14.03 -15.97 10.08
C GLU A 194 13.79 -16.64 11.45
N PRO A 195 12.55 -16.70 11.96
CA PRO A 195 12.18 -17.70 12.93
C PRO A 195 11.69 -18.96 12.22
N CYS A 196 12.45 -20.05 12.39
CA CYS A 196 12.05 -21.41 12.08
C CYS A 196 10.84 -21.81 12.93
N TRP A 197 9.67 -21.99 12.31
CA TRP A 197 8.53 -22.62 12.96
C TRP A 197 8.41 -24.07 12.48
N SER A 198 9.05 -24.97 13.22
CA SER A 198 8.77 -26.40 13.19
C SER A 198 7.33 -26.68 13.64
N GLY A 199 6.66 -27.54 12.87
CA GLY A 199 5.21 -27.68 12.88
C GLY A 199 4.59 -28.45 14.05
N SER A 200 3.26 -28.44 14.05
CA SER A 200 2.42 -29.54 14.54
C SER A 200 1.08 -29.48 13.80
N LEU A 201 0.86 -30.50 12.97
CA LEU A 201 -0.43 -30.79 12.35
C LEU A 201 -1.42 -31.19 13.45
N ALA A 202 -2.47 -30.40 13.64
CA ALA A 202 -3.72 -30.87 14.22
C ALA A 202 -4.80 -30.68 13.16
N GLY A 203 -5.22 -31.78 12.55
CA GLY A 203 -6.34 -31.77 11.62
C GLY A 203 -7.59 -31.35 12.38
N ASN A 204 -8.35 -30.40 11.83
CA ASN A 204 -9.74 -30.20 12.18
C ASN A 204 -10.52 -29.64 10.98
N SER A 205 -11.80 -29.98 10.98
CA SER A 205 -12.80 -29.82 9.94
C SER A 205 -12.84 -28.44 9.29
N VAL A 206 -13.21 -28.42 8.01
CA VAL A 206 -13.51 -27.19 7.26
C VAL A 206 -14.62 -26.43 8.01
N PRO A 207 -14.40 -25.17 8.43
CA PRO A 207 -15.40 -24.41 9.16
C PRO A 207 -16.60 -24.10 8.27
N GLU A 208 -17.80 -24.31 8.80
CA GLU A 208 -19.06 -23.94 8.15
C GLU A 208 -19.36 -22.48 8.51
N ILE A 209 -19.45 -21.62 7.50
CA ILE A 209 -19.63 -20.17 7.68
C ILE A 209 -21.00 -19.78 7.14
N GLU A 210 -21.76 -19.03 7.93
CA GLU A 210 -23.10 -18.58 7.59
C GLU A 210 -23.21 -17.07 7.83
N VAL A 211 -23.52 -16.30 6.78
CA VAL A 211 -23.70 -14.84 6.85
C VAL A 211 -25.18 -14.52 7.06
N ALA A 212 -25.51 -13.88 8.17
CA ALA A 212 -26.83 -13.34 8.48
C ALA A 212 -26.81 -11.80 8.46
N GLU A 213 -27.97 -11.19 8.20
CA GLU A 213 -28.15 -9.74 8.29
C GLU A 213 -28.53 -9.31 9.73
N VAL A 214 -28.18 -8.08 10.10
CA VAL A 214 -28.88 -7.34 11.16
C VAL A 214 -29.56 -6.16 10.49
N ALA A 215 -30.86 -6.29 10.25
CA ALA A 215 -31.71 -5.17 9.86
C ALA A 215 -31.79 -4.20 11.04
N TYR A 216 -31.50 -2.93 10.83
CA TYR A 216 -31.86 -1.90 11.79
C TYR A 216 -33.38 -1.90 11.92
N THR A 217 -33.88 -2.14 13.14
CA THR A 217 -35.26 -1.81 13.48
C THR A 217 -35.37 -0.29 13.43
N THR A 218 -36.14 0.23 12.48
CA THR A 218 -36.69 1.58 12.59
C THR A 218 -37.67 1.54 13.75
N ASP A 219 -37.23 1.99 14.92
CA ASP A 219 -38.14 2.33 16.00
C ASP A 219 -38.92 3.57 15.55
N GLU A 220 -40.18 3.36 15.15
CA GLU A 220 -41.18 4.42 15.08
C GLU A 220 -41.72 4.67 16.50
N GLU A 221 -41.49 5.87 17.03
CA GLU A 221 -42.39 6.56 17.97
C GLU A 221 -42.49 8.04 17.60
#